data_AF-W2FQH1-F1
#
_entry.id   AF-W2FQH1-F1
#
_cell.length_a   1.000
_cell.length_b   1.000
_cell.length_c   1.000
_cell.angle_alpha   90.00
_cell.angle_beta   90.00
_cell.angle_gamma   90.00
#
_symmetry.space_group_name_H-M   'P 1'
#
loop_
_entity.id
_entity.type
_entity.pdbx_description
1 polymer ?
#
loop_
_entity_poly.entity_id
_entity_poly.type
_entity_poly.pdbx_seq_one_letter_code
_entity_poly.pdbx_strand_id
1 'polypeptide(L)'
;MPLNLQLHGEGTSALRMFLATHLDTKQLSRSDVKKLLNEKENTLSTNELRLASSLLRELKASDPATPTLVSLLRQGRGVQARVMATDQEETEEDREKRATYLARRRQKLLRLDEEMRYDSMVRNVKTQSAAKELAHHQTSVRQHLSIGANMVMARVTAFIAVYFLARNLTENETTRLVAGLGGAIVMMVIEMVLFIARAAKFESIEHEHKKHKSVF
;
A
#
# COMPACT_ATOMS: atom_id res chain seq x y z
N MET A 1 -13.75 18.54 -24.11
CA MET A 1 -13.14 19.88 -24.29
C MET A 1 -12.05 20.07 -23.24
N PRO A 2 -10.87 20.61 -23.59
CA PRO A 2 -9.86 20.92 -22.59
C PRO A 2 -10.38 22.04 -21.68
N LEU A 3 -10.49 21.75 -20.38
CA LEU A 3 -10.83 22.75 -19.38
C LEU A 3 -9.67 23.76 -19.29
N ASN A 4 -9.92 25.00 -19.69
CA ASN A 4 -8.98 26.11 -19.49
C ASN A 4 -8.99 26.48 -18.00
N LEU A 5 -8.09 25.84 -17.26
CA LEU A 5 -7.84 26.10 -15.84
C LEU A 5 -6.77 27.17 -15.69
N GLN A 6 -7.04 28.16 -14.86
CA GLN A 6 -6.06 29.17 -14.48
C GLN A 6 -5.88 29.18 -12.97
N LEU A 7 -4.63 29.12 -12.55
CA LEU A 7 -4.22 29.22 -11.16
C LEU A 7 -4.11 30.70 -10.78
N HIS A 8 -4.76 31.11 -9.71
CA HIS A 8 -4.78 32.47 -9.21
C HIS A 8 -4.20 32.53 -7.80
N GLY A 9 -3.33 33.48 -7.49
CA GLY A 9 -2.93 33.77 -6.10
C GLY A 9 -1.48 34.19 -5.91
N GLU A 10 -1.12 34.57 -4.70
CA GLU A 10 0.23 35.06 -4.34
C GLU A 10 1.32 34.01 -4.54
N GLY A 11 0.97 32.71 -4.51
CA GLY A 11 1.94 31.65 -4.81
C GLY A 11 2.40 31.63 -6.27
N THR A 12 1.62 32.15 -7.22
CA THR A 12 2.04 32.23 -8.64
C THR A 12 3.06 33.35 -8.85
N SER A 13 2.94 34.47 -8.13
CA SER A 13 3.93 35.55 -8.18
C SER A 13 5.21 35.19 -7.46
N ALA A 14 5.14 34.49 -6.33
CA ALA A 14 6.32 33.94 -5.65
C ALA A 14 7.11 32.98 -6.58
N LEU A 15 6.40 32.10 -7.29
CA LEU A 15 6.99 31.21 -8.29
C LEU A 15 7.68 31.99 -9.41
N ARG A 16 7.02 33.02 -9.98
CA ARG A 16 7.60 33.86 -11.04
C ARG A 16 8.83 34.63 -10.56
N MET A 17 8.79 35.20 -9.37
CA MET A 17 9.91 35.93 -8.77
C MET A 17 11.11 35.02 -8.52
N PHE A 18 10.86 33.81 -8.03
CA PHE A 18 11.91 32.81 -7.85
C PHE A 18 12.57 32.41 -9.18
N LEU A 19 11.76 32.15 -10.21
CA LEU A 19 12.27 31.83 -11.54
C LEU A 19 13.04 33.02 -12.16
N ALA A 20 12.55 34.26 -12.02
CA ALA A 20 13.25 35.43 -12.55
C ALA A 20 14.64 35.64 -11.92
N THR A 21 14.84 35.22 -10.67
CA THR A 21 16.09 35.43 -9.92
C THR A 21 17.10 34.29 -10.06
N HIS A 22 16.63 33.06 -10.34
CA HIS A 22 17.48 31.86 -10.33
C HIS A 22 17.71 31.24 -11.72
N LEU A 23 17.04 31.73 -12.77
CA LEU A 23 17.26 31.26 -14.14
C LEU A 23 18.50 31.91 -14.77
N ASP A 24 19.21 31.12 -15.57
CA ASP A 24 20.38 31.62 -16.33
C ASP A 24 19.94 32.55 -17.48
N THR A 25 20.83 33.46 -17.86
CA THR A 25 20.65 34.45 -18.94
C THR A 25 20.22 33.81 -20.28
N LYS A 26 20.66 32.58 -20.55
CA LYS A 26 20.26 31.78 -21.72
C LYS A 26 18.82 31.25 -21.65
N GLN A 27 18.31 30.98 -20.44
CA GLN A 27 16.93 30.54 -20.25
C GLN A 27 15.96 31.73 -20.22
N LEU A 28 16.41 32.87 -19.65
CA LEU A 28 15.69 34.14 -19.66
C LEU A 28 15.49 34.73 -21.07
N SER A 29 16.33 34.37 -22.05
CA SER A 29 16.21 34.86 -23.42
C SER A 29 15.10 34.18 -24.23
N ARG A 30 14.61 33.00 -23.79
CA ARG A 30 13.54 32.23 -24.46
C ARG A 30 12.22 33.00 -24.44
N SER A 31 11.53 33.07 -25.59
CA SER A 31 10.25 33.77 -25.75
C SER A 31 9.19 33.32 -24.74
N ASP A 32 9.13 32.02 -24.47
CA ASP A 32 8.08 31.41 -23.64
C ASP A 32 8.29 31.72 -22.16
N VAL A 33 9.56 31.83 -21.74
CA VAL A 33 9.96 32.22 -20.37
C VAL A 33 9.73 33.72 -20.18
N LYS A 34 10.03 34.55 -21.18
CA LYS A 34 9.68 35.98 -21.15
C LYS A 34 8.18 36.18 -21.02
N LYS A 35 7.37 35.41 -21.74
CA LYS A 35 5.91 35.45 -21.63
C LYS A 35 5.45 35.05 -20.22
N LEU A 36 5.99 33.96 -19.67
CA LEU A 36 5.72 33.51 -18.31
C LEU A 36 6.08 34.57 -17.24
N LEU A 37 7.15 35.33 -17.42
CA LEU A 37 7.64 36.31 -16.44
C LEU A 37 7.06 37.72 -16.60
N ASN A 38 6.56 38.08 -17.79
CA ASN A 38 6.06 39.42 -18.09
C ASN A 38 4.57 39.61 -17.75
N GLU A 39 3.83 38.53 -17.50
CA GLU A 39 2.43 38.61 -17.09
C GLU A 39 2.31 39.21 -15.68
N LYS A 40 1.71 40.41 -15.62
CA LYS A 40 1.53 41.21 -14.39
C LYS A 40 0.43 40.67 -13.47
N GLU A 41 -0.42 39.79 -13.97
CA GLU A 41 -1.52 39.22 -13.21
C GLU A 41 -1.02 38.01 -12.41
N ASN A 42 -1.50 37.82 -11.18
CA ASN A 42 -1.23 36.65 -10.34
C ASN A 42 -1.91 35.37 -10.89
N THR A 43 -1.99 35.23 -12.20
CA THR A 43 -2.63 34.16 -12.96
C THR A 43 -1.56 33.30 -13.62
N LEU A 44 -1.80 32.00 -13.69
CA LEU A 44 -0.89 31.05 -14.35
C LEU A 44 -1.72 30.03 -15.12
N SER A 45 -1.50 29.95 -16.43
CA SER A 45 -2.18 28.97 -17.28
C SER A 45 -1.63 27.56 -17.07
N THR A 46 -2.35 26.53 -17.52
CA THR A 46 -1.88 25.13 -17.45
C THR A 46 -0.58 24.89 -18.22
N ASN A 47 -0.38 25.59 -19.34
CA ASN A 47 0.83 25.47 -20.15
C ASN A 47 2.01 26.17 -19.46
N GLU A 48 1.80 27.36 -18.91
CA GLU A 48 2.80 28.07 -18.11
C GLU A 48 3.20 27.30 -16.86
N LEU A 49 2.26 26.66 -16.17
CA LEU A 49 2.56 25.81 -15.00
C LEU A 49 3.45 24.63 -15.38
N ARG A 50 3.20 23.98 -16.53
CA ARG A 50 4.05 22.90 -17.03
C ARG A 50 5.46 23.40 -17.32
N LEU A 51 5.60 24.54 -18.00
CA LEU A 51 6.89 25.17 -18.27
C LEU A 51 7.63 25.56 -16.98
N ALA A 52 6.94 26.14 -16.00
CA ALA A 52 7.52 26.46 -14.70
C ALA A 52 7.98 25.20 -13.95
N SER A 53 7.22 24.11 -14.05
CA SER A 53 7.58 22.84 -13.41
C SER A 53 8.82 22.17 -14.03
N SER A 54 8.99 22.26 -15.35
CA SER A 54 10.20 21.74 -16.01
C SER A 54 11.43 22.56 -15.65
N LEU A 55 11.29 23.89 -15.59
CA LEU A 55 12.39 24.79 -15.20
C LEU A 55 12.82 24.56 -13.74
N LEU A 56 11.88 24.43 -12.81
CA LEU A 56 12.21 24.10 -11.42
C LEU A 56 12.89 22.73 -11.28
N ARG A 57 12.52 21.76 -12.12
CA ARG A 57 13.16 20.43 -12.12
C ARG A 57 14.60 20.52 -12.61
N GLU A 58 14.87 21.30 -13.65
CA GLU A 58 16.24 21.56 -14.15
C GLU A 58 17.09 22.30 -13.11
N LEU A 59 16.51 23.32 -12.46
CA LEU A 59 17.17 24.05 -11.37
C LEU A 59 17.49 23.13 -10.19
N LYS A 60 16.54 22.28 -9.78
CA LYS A 60 16.76 21.33 -8.69
C LYS A 60 17.80 20.25 -9.01
N ALA A 61 17.95 19.87 -10.28
CA ALA A 61 19.01 18.95 -10.70
C ALA A 61 20.41 19.57 -10.56
N SER A 62 20.49 20.91 -10.62
CA SER A 62 21.73 21.66 -10.50
C SER A 62 22.00 22.10 -9.05
N ASP A 63 20.98 22.53 -8.33
CA ASP A 63 21.03 22.91 -6.92
C ASP A 63 19.95 22.18 -6.09
N PRO A 64 20.32 21.23 -5.23
CA PRO A 64 19.39 20.50 -4.39
C PRO A 64 18.67 21.36 -3.34
N ALA A 65 19.16 22.58 -3.05
CA ALA A 65 18.51 23.53 -2.14
C ALA A 65 17.30 24.24 -2.78
N THR A 66 17.07 24.05 -4.09
CA THR A 66 15.95 24.66 -4.82
C THR A 66 14.59 24.23 -4.21
N PRO A 67 13.71 25.19 -3.85
CA PRO A 67 12.38 24.90 -3.30
C PRO A 67 11.49 24.17 -4.31
N THR A 68 10.57 23.35 -3.79
CA THR A 68 9.61 22.61 -4.62
C THR A 68 8.52 23.52 -5.18
N LEU A 69 7.91 23.12 -6.30
CA LEU A 69 6.74 23.81 -6.87
C LEU A 69 5.61 23.94 -5.83
N VAL A 70 5.38 22.90 -5.02
CA VAL A 70 4.35 22.91 -3.98
C VAL A 70 4.66 23.93 -2.87
N SER A 71 5.93 24.04 -2.46
CA SER A 71 6.31 25.04 -1.45
C SER A 71 6.14 26.47 -1.95
N LEU A 72 6.48 26.74 -3.22
CA LEU A 72 6.31 28.08 -3.81
C LEU A 72 4.82 28.43 -4.00
N LEU A 73 4.00 27.48 -4.48
CA LEU A 73 2.57 27.69 -4.67
C LEU A 73 1.78 27.78 -3.34
N ARG A 74 2.36 27.33 -2.22
CA ARG A 74 1.76 27.46 -0.88
C ARG A 74 2.22 28.72 -0.13
N GLN A 75 3.14 29.49 -0.70
CA GLN A 75 3.63 30.72 -0.08
C GLN A 75 2.52 31.78 -0.03
N GLY A 76 2.46 32.56 1.06
CA GLY A 76 1.42 33.57 1.28
C GLY A 76 0.03 32.95 1.46
N ARG A 77 -0.98 33.51 0.78
CA ARG A 77 -2.37 32.99 0.79
C ARG A 77 -2.59 31.76 -0.11
N GLY A 78 -1.54 31.23 -0.73
CA GLY A 78 -1.60 30.07 -1.61
C GLY A 78 -2.20 30.37 -2.98
N VAL A 79 -2.69 29.32 -3.66
CA VAL A 79 -3.22 29.39 -5.03
C VAL A 79 -4.58 28.71 -5.12
N GLN A 80 -5.51 29.34 -5.82
CA GLN A 80 -6.85 28.83 -6.13
C GLN A 80 -6.96 28.53 -7.62
N ALA A 81 -7.50 27.37 -7.96
CA ALA A 81 -7.80 27.02 -9.35
C ALA A 81 -9.18 27.59 -9.74
N ARG A 82 -9.23 28.38 -10.81
CA ARG A 82 -10.46 28.88 -11.41
C ARG A 82 -10.63 28.30 -12.80
N VAL A 83 -11.82 27.79 -13.09
CA VAL A 83 -12.21 27.38 -14.45
C VAL A 83 -12.66 28.64 -15.18
N MET A 84 -12.04 28.94 -16.33
CA MET A 84 -12.59 29.96 -17.23
C MET A 84 -13.77 29.37 -17.98
N ALA A 85 -14.92 30.02 -17.88
CA ALA A 85 -16.01 29.78 -18.81
C ALA A 85 -15.58 30.35 -20.16
N THR A 86 -15.21 29.48 -21.10
CA THR A 86 -15.25 29.87 -22.50
C THR A 86 -16.71 30.00 -22.87
N ASP A 87 -17.20 31.23 -22.99
CA ASP A 87 -18.49 31.56 -23.58
C ASP A 87 -18.42 31.26 -25.09
N GLN A 88 -18.31 29.97 -25.43
CA GLN A 88 -18.66 29.52 -26.77
C GLN A 88 -20.18 29.49 -26.81
N GLU A 89 -20.78 30.18 -27.79
CA GLU A 89 -22.20 30.09 -28.09
C GLU A 89 -22.55 28.61 -28.35
N GLU A 90 -23.01 27.92 -27.30
CA GLU A 90 -23.42 26.53 -27.39
C GLU A 90 -24.69 26.46 -28.24
N THR A 91 -24.63 25.75 -29.37
CA THR A 91 -25.79 25.40 -30.19
C THR A 91 -26.83 24.67 -29.33
N GLU A 92 -28.12 24.80 -29.62
CA GLU A 92 -29.18 24.11 -28.86
C GLU A 92 -28.96 22.58 -28.77
N GLU A 93 -28.40 21.95 -29.80
CA GLU A 93 -28.01 20.53 -29.76
C GLU A 93 -26.92 20.22 -28.71
N ASP A 94 -25.97 21.12 -28.50
CA ASP A 94 -24.89 20.93 -27.53
C ASP A 94 -25.41 21.08 -26.10
N ARG A 95 -26.41 21.96 -25.90
CA ARG A 95 -27.12 22.11 -24.62
C ARG A 95 -27.91 20.86 -24.26
N GLU A 96 -28.61 20.24 -25.22
CA GLU A 96 -29.33 18.98 -25.00
C GLU A 96 -28.38 17.81 -24.71
N LYS A 97 -27.28 17.68 -25.46
CA LYS A 97 -26.23 16.67 -25.21
C LYS A 97 -25.60 16.86 -23.82
N ARG A 98 -25.40 18.11 -23.41
CA ARG A 98 -24.88 18.45 -22.07
C ARG A 98 -25.89 18.14 -20.97
N ALA A 99 -27.17 18.47 -21.17
CA ALA A 99 -28.23 18.17 -20.20
C ALA A 99 -28.40 16.66 -19.99
N THR A 100 -28.42 15.88 -21.06
CA THR A 100 -28.51 14.41 -21.00
C THR A 100 -27.26 13.79 -20.37
N TYR A 101 -26.07 14.29 -20.67
CA TYR A 101 -24.84 13.88 -20.01
C TYR A 101 -24.85 14.17 -18.50
N LEU A 102 -25.29 15.38 -18.12
CA LEU A 102 -25.37 15.78 -16.71
C LEU A 102 -26.41 14.94 -15.95
N ALA A 103 -27.55 14.61 -16.57
CA ALA A 103 -28.55 13.74 -15.98
C ALA A 103 -28.00 12.32 -15.73
N ARG A 104 -27.32 11.72 -16.72
CA ARG A 104 -26.64 10.42 -16.57
C ARG A 104 -25.56 10.48 -15.48
N ARG A 105 -24.80 11.58 -15.42
CA ARG A 105 -23.75 11.76 -14.41
C ARG A 105 -24.33 11.86 -13.01
N ARG A 106 -25.43 12.58 -12.82
CA ARG A 106 -26.14 12.68 -11.53
C ARG A 106 -26.64 11.32 -11.06
N GLN A 107 -27.27 10.54 -11.95
CA GLN A 107 -27.71 9.18 -11.61
C GLN A 107 -26.54 8.28 -11.17
N LYS A 108 -25.40 8.36 -11.87
CA LYS A 108 -24.20 7.60 -11.48
C LYS A 108 -23.68 8.02 -10.11
N LEU A 109 -23.68 9.31 -9.80
CA LEU A 109 -23.23 9.82 -8.50
C LEU A 109 -24.17 9.40 -7.37
N LEU A 110 -25.49 9.45 -7.59
CA LEU A 110 -26.48 8.97 -6.62
C LEU A 110 -26.28 7.48 -6.32
N ARG A 111 -26.10 6.66 -7.35
CA ARG A 111 -25.82 5.23 -7.16
C ARG A 111 -24.55 5.00 -6.35
N LEU A 112 -23.49 5.75 -6.64
CA LEU A 112 -22.22 5.62 -5.92
C LEU A 112 -22.35 6.05 -4.46
N ASP A 113 -23.13 7.09 -4.18
CA ASP A 113 -23.44 7.54 -2.83
C ASP A 113 -24.26 6.48 -2.05
N GLU A 114 -25.27 5.89 -2.69
CA GLU A 114 -26.02 4.76 -2.13
C GLU A 114 -25.09 3.57 -1.83
N GLU A 115 -24.23 3.18 -2.78
CA GLU A 115 -23.26 2.09 -2.61
C GLU A 115 -22.30 2.38 -1.45
N MET A 116 -21.78 3.60 -1.31
CA MET A 116 -20.95 4.01 -0.17
C MET A 116 -21.73 3.94 1.14
N ARG A 117 -23.00 4.35 1.14
CA ARG A 117 -23.85 4.30 2.32
C ARG A 117 -24.12 2.85 2.74
N TYR A 118 -24.46 1.97 1.79
CA TYR A 118 -24.59 0.54 2.05
C TYR A 118 -23.29 -0.07 2.56
N ASP A 119 -22.16 0.19 1.90
CA ASP A 119 -20.86 -0.30 2.32
C ASP A 119 -20.54 0.17 3.75
N SER A 120 -20.78 1.44 4.07
CA SER A 120 -20.58 1.98 5.43
C SER A 120 -21.43 1.28 6.50
N MET A 121 -22.66 0.89 6.17
CA MET A 121 -23.55 0.15 7.09
C MET A 121 -23.07 -1.28 7.33
N VAL A 122 -22.52 -1.95 6.30
CA VAL A 122 -22.04 -3.34 6.41
C VAL A 122 -20.55 -3.46 6.74
N ARG A 123 -19.79 -2.36 6.67
CA ARG A 123 -18.33 -2.34 6.85
C ARG A 123 -17.92 -2.91 8.20
N ASN A 124 -18.66 -2.61 9.26
CA ASN A 124 -18.38 -3.11 10.61
C ASN A 124 -18.61 -4.62 10.74
N VAL A 125 -19.52 -5.19 9.95
CA VAL A 125 -19.78 -6.64 9.91
C VAL A 125 -18.67 -7.34 9.11
N LYS A 126 -18.27 -6.76 7.97
CA LYS A 126 -17.25 -7.34 7.08
C LYS A 126 -15.84 -7.31 7.68
N THR A 127 -15.44 -6.22 8.34
CA THR A 127 -14.09 -6.11 8.94
C THR A 127 -13.90 -7.04 10.13
N GLN A 128 -14.91 -7.21 10.98
CA GLN A 128 -14.87 -8.20 12.06
C GLN A 128 -14.83 -9.62 11.51
N SER A 129 -15.61 -9.93 10.46
CA SER A 129 -15.58 -11.25 9.82
C SER A 129 -14.23 -11.55 9.18
N ALA A 130 -13.70 -10.63 8.37
CA ALA A 130 -12.43 -10.82 7.65
C ALA A 130 -11.22 -10.88 8.60
N ALA A 131 -11.17 -10.02 9.63
CA ALA A 131 -10.09 -10.06 10.62
C ALA A 131 -10.15 -11.35 11.46
N LYS A 132 -11.35 -11.81 11.82
CA LYS A 132 -11.54 -13.07 12.56
C LYS A 132 -11.19 -14.29 11.71
N GLU A 133 -11.55 -14.28 10.44
CA GLU A 133 -11.20 -15.34 9.48
C GLU A 133 -9.68 -15.40 9.24
N LEU A 134 -9.03 -14.25 8.98
CA LEU A 134 -7.57 -14.16 8.85
C LEU A 134 -6.84 -14.60 10.12
N ALA A 135 -7.32 -14.17 11.30
CA ALA A 135 -6.76 -14.62 12.57
C ALA A 135 -6.91 -16.14 12.73
N HIS A 136 -8.06 -16.71 12.34
CA HIS A 136 -8.29 -18.15 12.41
C HIS A 136 -7.33 -18.91 11.49
N HIS A 137 -7.16 -18.46 10.25
CA HIS A 137 -6.19 -19.05 9.32
C HIS A 137 -4.75 -18.94 9.82
N GLN A 138 -4.34 -17.79 10.36
CA GLN A 138 -3.00 -17.63 10.92
C GLN A 138 -2.76 -18.55 12.12
N THR A 139 -3.75 -18.69 13.01
CA THR A 139 -3.63 -19.60 14.16
C THR A 139 -3.54 -21.07 13.72
N SER A 140 -4.35 -21.50 12.76
CA SER A 140 -4.30 -22.86 12.22
C SER A 140 -2.95 -23.14 11.55
N VAL A 141 -2.46 -22.24 10.68
CA VAL A 141 -1.16 -22.40 10.01
C VAL A 141 -0.02 -22.46 11.02
N ARG A 142 0.01 -21.57 12.03
CA ARG A 142 1.03 -21.60 13.09
C ARG A 142 0.98 -22.90 13.90
N GLN A 143 -0.22 -23.40 14.22
CA GLN A 143 -0.39 -24.66 14.93
C GLN A 143 0.17 -25.83 14.12
N HIS A 144 -0.21 -25.98 12.85
CA HIS A 144 0.31 -27.05 12.00
C HIS A 144 1.82 -26.97 11.77
N LEU A 145 2.35 -25.75 11.59
CA LEU A 145 3.80 -25.54 11.48
C LEU A 145 4.54 -25.88 12.77
N SER A 146 4.03 -25.49 13.94
CA SER A 146 4.67 -25.80 15.23
C SER A 146 4.71 -27.30 15.51
N ILE A 147 3.65 -28.03 15.11
CA ILE A 147 3.57 -29.48 15.24
C ILE A 147 4.57 -30.15 14.29
N GLY A 148 4.60 -29.74 13.01
CA GLY A 148 5.54 -30.27 12.02
C GLY A 148 6.99 -29.94 12.33
N ALA A 149 7.26 -28.74 12.84
CA ALA A 149 8.60 -28.32 13.26
C ALA A 149 9.10 -29.14 14.46
N ASN A 150 8.27 -29.35 15.47
CA ASN A 150 8.64 -30.19 16.62
C ASN A 150 8.94 -31.63 16.17
N MET A 151 8.14 -32.17 15.25
CA MET A 151 8.30 -33.52 14.69
C MET A 151 9.62 -33.72 13.92
N VAL A 152 10.17 -32.67 13.31
CA VAL A 152 11.49 -32.76 12.65
C VAL A 152 12.61 -32.49 13.65
N MET A 153 12.46 -31.46 14.48
CA MET A 153 13.49 -31.01 15.42
C MET A 153 13.85 -32.07 16.46
N ALA A 154 12.88 -32.81 17.00
CA ALA A 154 13.19 -33.83 17.99
C ALA A 154 13.98 -35.01 17.38
N ARG A 155 13.74 -35.38 16.12
CA ARG A 155 14.54 -36.39 15.42
C ARG A 155 15.96 -35.92 15.15
N VAL A 156 16.13 -34.68 14.70
CA VAL A 156 17.46 -34.08 14.50
C VAL A 156 18.22 -34.03 15.84
N THR A 157 17.54 -33.64 16.92
CA THR A 157 18.14 -33.58 18.25
C THR A 157 18.55 -34.97 18.75
N ALA A 158 17.69 -35.98 18.57
CA ALA A 158 18.00 -37.36 18.96
C ALA A 158 19.15 -37.95 18.12
N PHE A 159 19.18 -37.68 16.80
CA PHE A 159 20.29 -38.06 15.93
C PHE A 159 21.61 -37.51 16.45
N ILE A 160 21.65 -36.20 16.73
CA ILE A 160 22.85 -35.52 17.23
C ILE A 160 23.25 -36.09 18.58
N ALA A 161 22.31 -36.25 19.52
CA ALA A 161 22.60 -36.77 20.86
C ALA A 161 23.20 -38.18 20.82
N VAL A 162 22.62 -39.08 20.03
CA VAL A 162 23.11 -40.46 19.89
C VAL A 162 24.41 -40.51 19.10
N TYR A 163 24.59 -39.66 18.09
CA TYR A 163 25.85 -39.53 17.36
C TYR A 163 27.00 -39.09 18.30
N PHE A 164 26.75 -38.10 19.17
CA PHE A 164 27.74 -37.67 20.17
C PHE A 164 28.02 -38.74 21.22
N LEU A 165 27.01 -39.50 21.64
CA LEU A 165 27.21 -40.63 22.55
C LEU A 165 28.04 -41.73 21.90
N ALA A 166 27.74 -42.08 20.65
CA ALA A 166 28.50 -43.06 19.87
C ALA A 166 29.95 -42.59 19.61
N ARG A 167 30.17 -41.27 19.48
CA ARG A 167 31.51 -40.70 19.35
C ARG A 167 32.43 -41.06 20.52
N ASN A 168 31.89 -41.19 21.73
CA ASN A 168 32.65 -41.57 22.92
C ASN A 168 32.91 -43.08 23.00
N LEU A 169 32.21 -43.90 22.23
CA LEU A 169 32.26 -45.36 22.31
C LEU A 169 32.97 -46.01 21.11
N THR A 170 32.97 -45.37 19.95
CA THR A 170 33.61 -45.90 18.74
C THR A 170 34.31 -44.79 17.96
N GLU A 171 35.46 -45.09 17.35
CA GLU A 171 36.20 -44.17 16.49
C GLU A 171 35.69 -44.19 15.03
N ASN A 172 34.93 -45.22 14.65
CA ASN A 172 34.44 -45.41 13.29
C ASN A 172 33.27 -44.47 12.98
N GLU A 173 33.45 -43.59 12.00
CA GLU A 173 32.46 -42.61 11.57
C GLU A 173 31.17 -43.26 11.04
N THR A 174 31.28 -44.35 10.27
CA THR A 174 30.13 -45.07 9.72
C THR A 174 29.26 -45.62 10.84
N THR A 175 29.86 -46.18 11.89
CA THR A 175 29.13 -46.71 13.04
C THR A 175 28.43 -45.61 13.83
N ARG A 176 29.04 -44.42 13.94
CA ARG A 176 28.41 -43.24 14.59
C ARG A 176 27.18 -42.75 13.82
N LEU A 177 27.28 -42.70 12.49
CA LEU A 177 26.16 -42.30 11.63
C LEU A 177 25.00 -43.30 11.70
N VAL A 178 25.30 -44.60 11.67
CA VAL A 178 24.29 -45.67 11.81
C VAL A 178 23.64 -45.62 13.19
N ALA A 179 24.41 -45.41 14.26
CA ALA A 179 23.88 -45.25 15.61
C ALA A 179 22.97 -44.02 15.73
N GLY A 180 23.39 -42.87 15.20
CA GLY A 180 22.56 -41.65 15.14
C GLY A 180 21.26 -41.88 14.38
N LEU A 181 21.31 -42.56 13.23
CA LEU A 181 20.13 -42.91 12.44
C LEU A 181 19.19 -43.82 13.22
N GLY A 182 19.72 -44.83 13.92
CA GLY A 182 18.96 -45.68 14.83
C GLY A 182 18.26 -44.87 15.93
N GLY A 183 18.96 -43.90 16.53
CA GLY A 183 18.39 -42.95 17.49
C GLY A 183 17.23 -42.13 16.94
N ALA A 184 17.38 -41.63 15.70
CA ALA A 184 16.31 -40.87 15.02
C ALA A 184 15.07 -41.74 14.72
N ILE A 185 15.26 -43.00 14.34
CA ILE A 185 14.16 -43.95 14.09
C ILE A 185 13.42 -44.27 15.38
N VAL A 186 14.15 -44.54 16.48
CA VAL A 186 13.52 -44.77 17.79
C VAL A 186 12.74 -43.53 18.24
N MET A 187 13.31 -42.34 18.07
CA MET A 187 12.63 -41.09 18.39
C MET A 187 11.36 -40.89 17.54
N MET A 188 11.36 -41.31 16.28
CA MET A 188 10.17 -41.29 15.42
C MET A 188 9.03 -42.16 15.97
N VAL A 189 9.33 -43.35 16.51
CA VAL A 189 8.32 -44.22 17.13
C VAL A 189 7.78 -43.59 18.42
N ILE A 190 8.66 -43.03 19.26
CA ILE A 190 8.26 -42.34 20.50
C ILE A 190 7.35 -41.16 20.17
N GLU A 191 7.71 -40.33 19.21
CA GLU A 191 6.89 -39.21 18.75
C GLU A 191 5.54 -39.66 18.19
N MET A 192 5.47 -40.76 17.43
CA MET A 192 4.22 -41.28 16.90
C MET A 192 3.27 -41.67 18.04
N VAL A 193 3.77 -42.38 19.06
CA VAL A 193 2.96 -42.76 20.23
C VAL A 193 2.52 -41.53 21.02
N LEU A 194 3.44 -40.59 21.27
CA LEU A 194 3.13 -39.33 21.96
C LEU A 194 2.14 -38.47 21.16
N PHE A 195 2.22 -38.49 19.84
CA PHE A 195 1.31 -37.77 18.95
C PHE A 195 -0.09 -38.36 19.00
N ILE A 196 -0.23 -39.69 18.96
CA ILE A 196 -1.53 -40.38 19.11
C ILE A 196 -2.12 -40.08 20.49
N ALA A 197 -1.32 -40.20 21.55
CA ALA A 197 -1.78 -39.92 22.92
C ALA A 197 -2.21 -38.45 23.07
N ARG A 198 -1.48 -37.51 22.47
CA ARG A 198 -1.83 -36.10 22.44
C ARG A 198 -3.10 -35.86 21.62
N ALA A 199 -3.21 -36.43 20.42
CA ALA A 199 -4.36 -36.30 19.54
C ALA A 199 -5.64 -36.82 20.22
N ALA A 200 -5.58 -37.99 20.86
CA ALA A 200 -6.69 -38.55 21.63
C ALA A 200 -7.14 -37.64 22.79
N LYS A 201 -6.18 -36.99 23.49
CA LYS A 201 -6.52 -36.00 24.52
C LYS A 201 -7.16 -34.74 23.92
N PHE A 202 -6.65 -34.24 22.79
CA PHE A 202 -7.24 -33.06 22.13
C PHE A 202 -8.66 -33.34 21.62
N GLU A 203 -8.92 -34.53 21.08
CA GLU A 203 -10.26 -34.95 20.64
C GLU A 203 -11.25 -34.98 21.82
N SER A 204 -10.83 -35.51 22.98
CA SER A 204 -11.67 -35.52 24.18
C SER A 204 -12.04 -34.10 24.68
N ILE A 205 -11.09 -33.17 24.60
CA ILE A 205 -11.28 -31.77 25.01
C ILE A 205 -12.18 -31.02 24.01
N GLU A 206 -12.04 -31.29 22.70
CA GLU A 206 -12.89 -30.67 21.68
C GLU A 206 -14.36 -31.13 21.79
N HIS A 207 -14.59 -32.39 22.15
CA HIS A 207 -15.94 -32.91 22.42
C HIS A 207 -16.59 -32.25 23.64
N GLU A 208 -15.85 -31.99 24.71
CA GLU A 208 -16.37 -31.26 25.87
C GLU A 208 -16.70 -29.79 25.54
N HIS A 209 -15.82 -29.11 24.78
CA HIS A 209 -16.08 -27.74 24.35
C HIS A 209 -17.29 -27.60 23.42
N LYS A 210 -17.53 -28.57 22.52
CA LYS A 210 -18.74 -28.58 21.67
C LYS A 210 -20.01 -28.78 22.50
N LYS A 211 -19.97 -29.62 23.53
CA LYS A 211 -21.11 -29.89 24.42
C LYS A 211 -21.48 -28.68 25.29
N HIS A 212 -20.50 -27.88 25.71
CA HIS A 212 -20.75 -26.67 26.50
C HIS A 212 -21.26 -25.48 25.66
N LYS A 213 -20.93 -25.45 24.37
CA LYS A 213 -21.33 -24.37 23.46
C LYS A 213 -22.74 -24.54 22.89
N SER A 214 -23.33 -25.74 22.96
CA SER A 214 -24.70 -26.01 22.51
C SER A 214 -25.77 -25.77 23.59
N VAL A 215 -25.38 -25.26 24.77
CA VAL A 215 -26.29 -25.06 25.92
C VAL A 215 -26.66 -23.57 26.12
N PHE A 216 -26.21 -22.67 25.23
CA PHE A 216 -26.61 -21.26 25.23
C PHE A 216 -27.03 -20.81 23.83
#